data_AF-A0A848ZHU4-F1
#
_entry.id   AF-A0A848ZHU4-F1
#
_cell.length_a   1.000
_cell.length_b   1.000
_cell.length_c   1.000
_cell.angle_alpha   90.00
_cell.angle_beta   90.00
_cell.angle_gamma   90.00
#
_symmetry.space_group_name_H-M   'P 1'
#
loop_
_entity.id
_entity.type
_entity.pdbx_description
1 polymer ?
#
loop_
_entity_poly.entity_id
_entity_poly.type
_entity_poly.pdbx_seq_one_letter_code
_entity_poly.pdbx_strand_id
1 'polypeptide(L)' 'MDVPRLFGKAIVMIIPTFVGGGAIWHIFHSWVAVGIWVIIVGLVSLGTVFRQDIEELKAYIPRR' A
#
# COMPACT_ATOMS: atom_id res chain seq x y z
N MET A 1 -1.20 -13.93 9.44
CA MET A 1 -1.44 -13.60 8.02
C MET A 1 -1.03 -14.76 7.14
N ASP A 2 -1.97 -15.33 6.40
CA ASP A 2 -1.65 -16.35 5.40
C ASP A 2 -0.73 -15.72 4.35
N VAL A 3 0.46 -16.29 4.17
CA VAL A 3 1.47 -15.84 3.22
C VAL A 3 0.88 -15.54 1.81
N PRO A 4 -0.04 -16.37 1.26
CA PRO A 4 -0.72 -16.07 -0.01
C PRO A 4 -1.51 -14.75 -0.01
N ARG A 5 -2.14 -14.40 1.12
CA ARG A 5 -2.94 -13.18 1.27
C ARG A 5 -2.06 -11.93 1.34
N LEU A 6 -0.89 -12.04 1.95
CA LEU A 6 0.12 -10.97 1.98
C LEU A 6 0.66 -10.72 0.56
N PHE A 7 1.04 -11.78 -0.16
CA PHE A 7 1.48 -11.68 -1.55
C PHE A 7 0.40 -11.10 -2.48
N GLY A 8 -0.86 -11.55 -2.34
CA GLY A 8 -1.97 -11.01 -3.12
C GLY A 8 -2.16 -9.50 -2.92
N LYS A 9 -2.04 -8.99 -1.69
CA LYS A 9 -2.14 -7.56 -1.41
C LYS A 9 -0.95 -6.78 -1.95
N ALA A 10 0.26 -7.30 -1.79
CA ALA A 10 1.47 -6.67 -2.31
C ALA A 10 1.36 -6.50 -3.84
N ILE A 11 0.86 -7.52 -4.55
CA ILE A 11 0.62 -7.46 -6.00
C ILE A 11 -0.46 -6.43 -6.36
N VAL A 12 -1.58 -6.40 -5.64
CA VAL A 12 -2.66 -5.43 -5.94
C VAL A 12 -2.22 -3.98 -5.68
N MET A 13 -1.36 -3.75 -4.69
CA MET A 13 -0.81 -2.41 -4.39
C MET A 13 0.14 -1.87 -5.46
N ILE A 14 0.60 -2.72 -6.40
CA ILE A 14 1.39 -2.29 -7.55
C ILE A 14 0.54 -1.43 -8.51
N ILE A 15 -0.75 -1.77 -8.67
CA ILE A 15 -1.67 -1.09 -9.60
C ILE A 15 -1.78 0.43 -9.32
N PRO A 16 -2.14 0.89 -8.11
CA PRO A 16 -2.25 2.32 -7.83
C PRO A 16 -0.92 3.06 -7.97
N THR A 17 0.21 2.38 -7.76
CA THR A 17 1.55 2.97 -8.00
C THR A 17 1.74 3.30 -9.48
N PHE A 18 1.46 2.35 -10.38
CA PHE A 18 1.63 2.55 -11.83
C PHE A 18 0.56 3.48 -12.42
N VAL A 19 -0.72 3.27 -12.09
CA VAL A 19 -1.82 4.07 -12.64
C VAL A 19 -1.74 5.51 -12.15
N GLY A 20 -1.52 5.73 -10.86
CA GLY A 20 -1.36 7.07 -10.31
C GLY A 20 -0.06 7.74 -10.75
N GLY A 21 1.03 6.99 -10.90
CA GLY A 21 2.29 7.50 -11.45
C GLY A 21 2.14 7.97 -12.89
N GLY A 22 1.45 7.19 -13.73
CA GLY A 22 1.12 7.56 -15.11
C GLY A 22 0.23 8.81 -15.19
N ALA A 23 -0.79 8.89 -14.33
CA ALA A 23 -1.65 10.07 -14.26
C ALA A 23 -0.88 11.33 -13.83
N ILE A 24 -0.01 11.23 -12.83
CA ILE A 24 0.80 12.35 -12.34
C ILE A 24 1.82 12.79 -13.38
N TRP A 25 2.44 11.85 -14.08
CA TRP A 25 3.31 12.17 -15.21
C TRP A 25 2.55 12.93 -16.30
N HIS A 26 1.36 12.46 -16.69
CA HIS A 26 0.54 13.11 -17.71
C HIS A 26 0.14 14.55 -17.33
N ILE A 27 -0.07 14.84 -16.04
CA ILE A 27 -0.48 16.16 -15.57
C ILE A 27 0.73 17.10 -15.40
N PHE A 28 1.78 16.63 -14.73
CA PHE A 28 2.88 17.49 -14.28
C PHE A 28 4.17 17.35 -15.09
N HIS A 29 4.31 16.29 -15.89
CA HIS A 29 5.52 15.96 -16.67
C HIS A 29 6.82 16.05 -15.83
N SER A 30 6.72 15.73 -14.54
CA SER A 30 7.80 15.90 -13.56
C SER A 30 8.08 14.60 -12.83
N TRP A 31 9.33 14.14 -12.93
CA TRP A 31 9.82 12.97 -12.22
C TRP A 31 9.80 13.16 -10.70
N VAL A 32 9.92 14.40 -10.21
CA VAL A 32 9.82 14.71 -8.77
C VAL A 32 8.39 14.44 -8.28
N ALA A 33 7.38 14.85 -9.04
CA ALA A 33 5.98 14.59 -8.70
C ALA A 33 5.66 13.09 -8.68
N VAL A 34 6.19 12.34 -9.65
CA VAL A 34 6.09 10.87 -9.68
C VAL A 34 6.81 10.25 -8.48
N GLY A 35 8.00 10.74 -8.12
CA GLY A 35 8.73 10.26 -6.94
C GLY A 35 7.96 10.47 -5.63
N ILE A 36 7.34 11.65 -5.46
CA ILE A 36 6.48 11.96 -4.31
C ILE A 36 5.28 11.00 -4.26
N TRP A 37 4.65 10.72 -5.40
CA TRP A 37 3.56 9.75 -5.48
C TRP A 37 3.95 8.35 -5.01
N VAL A 38 5.09 7.86 -5.49
CA VAL A 38 5.60 6.54 -5.09
C VAL A 38 5.84 6.48 -3.58
N ILE A 39 6.38 7.55 -2.97
CA ILE A 39 6.56 7.63 -1.52
C ILE A 39 5.21 7.59 -0.80
N ILE A 40 4.23 8.36 -1.26
CA ILE A 40 2.88 8.40 -0.66
C ILE A 40 2.24 7.01 -0.70
N VAL A 41 2.23 6.36 -1.86
CA VAL A 41 1.63 5.03 -2.00
C VAL A 41 2.39 4.00 -1.17
N GLY A 42 3.72 4.05 -1.13
CA GLY A 42 4.53 3.16 -0.30
C GLY A 42 4.19 3.28 1.20
N LEU A 43 4.03 4.49 1.72
CA LEU A 43 3.62 4.72 3.10
C LEU A 43 2.20 4.23 3.39
N VAL A 44 1.26 4.46 2.47
CA VAL A 44 -0.12 3.96 2.59
C VAL A 44 -0.13 2.43 2.59
N SER A 45 0.58 1.79 1.66
CA SER A 45 0.68 0.33 1.60
C SER A 45 1.27 -0.24 2.89
N LEU A 46 2.34 0.35 3.42
CA LEU A 46 2.93 -0.06 4.71
C LEU A 46 1.92 0.04 5.85
N GLY A 47 1.18 1.16 5.94
CA GLY A 47 0.14 1.36 6.94
C GLY A 47 -1.02 0.36 6.82
N THR A 48 -1.42 0.00 5.60
CA THR A 48 -2.49 -1.00 5.40
C THR A 48 -2.07 -2.41 5.80
N VAL A 49 -0.81 -2.79 5.55
CA VAL A 49 -0.27 -4.08 5.99
C VAL A 49 -0.16 -4.11 7.50
N PHE A 50 0.47 -3.08 8.10
CA PHE A 50 0.63 -3.00 9.56
C PHE A 50 -0.71 -2.98 10.31
N ARG A 51 -1.71 -2.29 9.77
CA ARG A 51 -3.05 -2.27 10.38
C ARG A 51 -3.69 -3.65 10.40
N GLN A 52 -3.43 -4.48 9.39
CA GLN A 52 -3.99 -5.83 9.35
C GLN A 52 -3.38 -6.75 10.39
N ASP A 53 -2.08 -6.61 10.66
CA ASP A 53 -1.42 -7.35 11.74
C ASP A 53 -2.02 -7.01 13.11
N ILE A 54 -2.32 -5.72 13.33
CA ILE A 54 -2.98 -5.28 14.56
C ILE A 54 -4.40 -5.85 14.68
N GLU A 55 -5.18 -5.87 13.61
CA GLU A 55 -6.53 -6.46 13.63
C GLU A 55 -6.50 -7.99 13.82
N GLU A 56 -5.52 -8.68 13.23
CA GLU A 56 -5.31 -10.12 13.51
C GLU A 56 -4.92 -10.36 14.97
N LEU A 57 -4.03 -9.53 15.55
CA LEU A 57 -3.65 -9.63 16.96
C LEU A 57 -4.85 -9.41 17.89
N LYS A 58 -5.73 -8.45 17.59
CA LYS A 58 -6.97 -8.22 18.35
C LYS A 58 -7.94 -9.40 18.26
N ALA A 59 -7.91 -10.17 17.18
CA ALA A 59 -8.74 -11.36 17.03
C ALA A 59 -8.21 -12.54 17.87
N TYR A 60 -6.89 -12.59 18.10
CA TYR A 60 -6.24 -13.66 18.86
C TYR A 60 -6.16 -13.38 20.37
N ILE A 61 -6.14 -12.11 20.78
CA ILE A 61 -6.21 -11.72 22.19
C ILE A 61 -7.69 -11.74 22.63
N PRO A 62 -8.11 -12.67 23.50
CA PRO A 62 -9.46 -12.65 24.05
C PRO A 62 -9.64 -11.35 24.85
N ARG A 63 -10.51 -10.47 24.35
CA ARG A 63 -10.97 -9.30 25.10
C ARG A 63 -11.71 -9.82 26.34
N ARG A 64 -11.05 -9.82 27.48
CA ARG A 64 -11.70 -9.91 28.79
C ARG A 64 -12.51 -8.65 29.05
#